data_AF-U7UKT6-F1
#
_entry.id   AF-U7UKT6-F1
#
_cell.length_a   1.000
_cell.length_b   1.000
_cell.length_c   1.000
_cell.angle_alpha   90.00
_cell.angle_beta   90.00
_cell.angle_gamma   90.00
#
_symmetry.space_group_name_H-M   'P 1'
#
loop_
_entity.id
_entity.type
_entity.pdbx_description
1 polymer ?
#
loop_
_entity_poly.entity_id
_entity_poly.type
_entity_poly.pdbx_seq_one_letter_code
_entity_poly.pdbx_strand_id
1 'polypeptide(L)' 'MAFVNNNKVKDALDKNGTDRLPLILVDNDIVIEGRYPKNEEIIELLQISKDYLESSEGEEPNQSCCGNNSSCC' A
#
# COMPACT_ATOMS: atom_id res chain seq x y z
N MET A 1 15.69 -4.61 11.10
CA MET A 1 16.48 -5.58 10.30
C MET A 1 15.68 -6.25 9.17
N ALA A 2 14.36 -6.03 9.03
CA ALA A 2 13.54 -6.70 8.02
C ALA A 2 14.09 -6.59 6.58
N PHE A 3 14.57 -5.41 6.18
CA PHE A 3 15.16 -5.19 4.85
C PHE A 3 16.46 -5.98 4.60
N VAL A 4 17.24 -6.23 5.65
CA VAL A 4 18.51 -6.98 5.56
C VAL A 4 18.26 -8.49 5.60
N ASN A 5 17.21 -8.91 6.30
CA ASN A 5 16.88 -10.33 6.49
C ASN A 5 16.21 -10.95 5.26
N ASN A 6 15.56 -10.14 4.42
CA ASN A 6 15.00 -10.61 3.17
C ASN A 6 16.03 -10.44 2.05
N ASN A 7 16.59 -11.54 1.56
CA ASN A 7 17.65 -11.54 0.55
C ASN A 7 17.28 -10.76 -0.73
N LYS A 8 16.02 -10.85 -1.21
CA LYS A 8 15.61 -10.15 -2.43
C LYS A 8 15.53 -8.64 -2.21
N VAL A 9 15.00 -8.23 -1.06
CA VAL A 9 14.94 -6.81 -0.67
C VAL A 9 16.34 -6.26 -0.49
N LYS A 10 17.22 -7.01 0.17
CA LYS A 10 18.63 -6.66 0.35
C LYS A 10 19.33 -6.50 -1.00
N ASP A 11 19.23 -7.47 -1.89
CA ASP A 11 19.87 -7.44 -3.22
C ASP A 11 19.37 -6.27 -4.07
N ALA A 12 18.07 -5.95 -3.99
CA ALA A 12 17.48 -4.80 -4.68
C ALA A 12 18.04 -3.47 -4.13
N LEU A 13 18.14 -3.35 -2.81
CA LEU A 13 18.70 -2.16 -2.16
C LEU A 13 20.20 -2.01 -2.40
N ASP A 14 20.97 -3.10 -2.40
CA ASP A 14 22.41 -3.09 -2.65
C ASP A 14 22.73 -2.66 -4.10
N LYS A 15 21.86 -3.02 -5.07
CA LYS A 15 22.04 -2.67 -6.50
C LYS A 15 21.52 -1.29 -6.87
N ASN A 16 20.36 -0.90 -6.33
CA ASN A 16 19.61 0.26 -6.79
C ASN A 16 19.50 1.36 -5.73
N GLY A 17 20.04 1.14 -4.54
CA GLY A 17 19.89 2.05 -3.42
C GLY A 17 18.44 2.15 -2.93
N THR A 18 18.14 3.22 -2.20
CA THR A 18 16.81 3.46 -1.64
C THR A 18 15.83 4.08 -2.63
N ASP A 19 16.29 4.48 -3.81
CA ASP A 19 15.48 5.22 -4.81
C ASP A 19 14.33 4.39 -5.38
N ARG A 20 14.40 3.07 -5.26
CA ARG A 20 13.37 2.14 -5.73
C ARG A 20 12.35 1.74 -4.68
N LEU A 21 12.45 2.31 -3.48
CA LEU A 21 11.39 2.16 -2.49
C LEU A 21 10.14 2.92 -2.93
N PRO A 22 8.94 2.43 -2.59
CA PRO A 22 8.65 1.17 -1.90
C PRO A 22 8.88 -0.06 -2.80
N LEU A 23 9.27 -1.18 -2.19
CA LEU A 23 9.32 -2.51 -2.81
C LEU A 23 8.14 -3.33 -2.30
N ILE A 24 7.29 -3.82 -3.21
CA ILE A 24 6.10 -4.60 -2.88
C ILE A 24 6.33 -6.05 -3.27
N LEU A 25 6.13 -6.95 -2.32
CA LEU A 25 6.36 -8.37 -2.49
C LEU A 25 5.05 -9.15 -2.42
N VAL A 26 4.84 -10.08 -3.34
CA VAL A 26 3.76 -11.07 -3.35
C VAL A 26 4.41 -12.43 -3.54
N ASP A 27 4.08 -13.42 -2.71
CA ASP A 27 4.69 -14.75 -2.72
C ASP A 27 6.22 -14.75 -2.73
N ASN A 28 6.79 -13.86 -1.91
CA ASN A 28 8.23 -13.59 -1.82
C ASN A 28 8.87 -13.04 -3.11
N ASP A 29 8.13 -12.62 -4.13
CA ASP A 29 8.65 -11.98 -5.34
C ASP A 29 8.32 -10.50 -5.38
N ILE A 30 9.28 -9.67 -5.84
CA ILE A 30 9.07 -8.23 -6.00
C ILE A 30 8.23 -8.01 -7.25
N VAL A 31 7.04 -7.46 -7.09
CA VAL A 31 6.08 -7.21 -8.18
C VAL A 31 6.03 -5.74 -8.58
N ILE A 32 6.26 -4.81 -7.64
CA ILE A 32 6.22 -3.36 -7.87
C ILE A 32 7.36 -2.69 -7.11
N GLU A 33 7.99 -1.72 -7.75
CA GLU A 33 9.06 -0.88 -7.20
C GLU A 33 8.73 0.60 -7.45
N GLY A 34 9.16 1.49 -6.54
CA GLY A 34 9.08 2.94 -6.71
C GLY A 34 7.70 3.57 -6.53
N ARG A 35 6.65 2.77 -6.33
CA ARG A 35 5.29 3.24 -5.99
C ARG A 35 4.46 2.15 -5.32
N TYR A 36 3.33 2.53 -4.74
CA TYR A 36 2.33 1.57 -4.27
C TYR A 36 1.41 1.11 -5.42
N PRO A 37 0.85 -0.11 -5.33
CA PRO A 37 -0.19 -0.57 -6.23
C PRO A 37 -1.47 0.25 -6.04
N LYS A 38 -2.23 0.38 -7.12
CA LYS A 38 -3.62 0.80 -7.07
C LYS A 38 -4.51 -0.33 -6.57
N ASN A 39 -5.72 0.03 -6.19
CA ASN A 39 -6.77 -0.90 -5.78
C ASN A 39 -7.03 -2.00 -6.82
N GLU A 40 -7.07 -1.66 -8.11
CA GLU A 40 -7.26 -2.63 -9.19
C GLU A 40 -6.10 -3.62 -9.27
N GLU A 41 -4.86 -3.13 -9.11
CA GLU A 41 -3.65 -3.97 -9.13
C GLU A 41 -3.62 -4.92 -7.92
N ILE A 42 -4.08 -4.48 -6.74
CA ILE A 42 -4.18 -5.35 -5.55
C ILE A 42 -5.16 -6.50 -5.79
N ILE A 43 -6.32 -6.21 -6.38
CA ILE A 43 -7.33 -7.22 -6.70
C ILE A 43 -6.75 -8.27 -7.64
N GLU A 44 -6.04 -7.84 -8.68
CA GLU A 44 -5.40 -8.73 -9.66
C GLU A 44 -4.27 -9.56 -9.01
N LEU A 45 -3.41 -8.92 -8.22
CA LEU A 45 -2.28 -9.58 -7.54
C LEU A 45 -2.74 -10.65 -6.54
N LEU A 46 -3.81 -10.36 -5.79
CA LEU A 46 -4.34 -11.27 -4.76
C LEU A 46 -5.41 -12.22 -5.30
N GLN A 47 -5.81 -12.07 -6.57
CA GLN A 47 -6.87 -12.86 -7.22
C GLN A 47 -8.18 -12.86 -6.42
N ILE A 48 -8.53 -11.70 -5.84
CA ILE A 48 -9.75 -11.52 -5.04
C ILE A 48 -10.87 -10.91 -5.88
N SER A 49 -12.11 -10.98 -5.39
CA SER A 49 -13.26 -10.34 -6.04
C SER A 49 -13.24 -8.82 -5.84
N LYS A 50 -13.69 -8.07 -6.86
CA LYS A 50 -13.79 -6.60 -6.80
C LYS A 50 -14.70 -6.13 -5.66
N ASP A 51 -15.72 -6.92 -5.35
CA ASP A 51 -16.67 -6.73 -4.27
C ASP A 51 -15.99 -6.51 -2.90
N TYR A 52 -14.75 -6.98 -2.72
CA TYR A 52 -13.96 -6.75 -1.50
C TYR A 52 -13.61 -5.27 -1.28
N LEU A 53 -13.52 -4.47 -2.35
CA LEU A 53 -13.30 -3.03 -2.26
C LEU A 53 -14.60 -2.21 -2.22
N GLU A 54 -15.72 -2.83 -2.61
CA GLU A 54 -17.03 -2.17 -2.69
C GLU A 54 -17.79 -2.23 -1.34
N SER A 55 -17.26 -2.95 -0.34
CA SER A 55 -17.88 -3.07 0.99
C SER A 55 -17.63 -1.86 1.92
N SER A 56 -17.87 -0.65 1.41
CA SER A 56 -18.06 0.55 2.24
C SER A 56 -19.22 1.43 1.75
N GLU A 57 -20.24 0.85 1.12
CA GLU A 57 -21.59 1.44 1.11
C GLU A 57 -22.33 1.02 2.39
N GLY A 58 -21.71 1.31 3.53
CA GLY A 58 -22.42 1.47 4.79
C GLY A 58 -22.79 2.94 4.89
N GLU A 59 -24.05 3.25 4.63
CA GLU A 59 -24.65 4.55 4.95
C GLU A 59 -24.39 4.90 6.42
N GLU A 60 -23.71 6.01 6.70
CA GLU A 60 -24.02 6.95 7.79
C GLU A 60 -23.37 8.32 7.43
N PRO A 61 -24.01 9.45 7.79
CA PRO A 61 -23.88 10.74 7.10
C PRO A 61 -22.71 11.59 7.60
N ASN A 62 -22.20 12.42 6.69
CA ASN A 62 -21.59 13.74 6.94
C ASN A 62 -21.06 14.00 8.37
N GLN A 63 -19.88 13.49 8.71
CA GLN A 63 -19.03 14.20 9.66
C GLN A 63 -17.93 14.89 8.87
N SER A 64 -18.26 16.11 8.44
CA SER A 64 -17.30 17.11 8.01
C SER A 64 -16.14 17.13 9.01
N CYS A 65 -14.96 16.68 8.57
CA CYS A 65 -13.74 16.70 9.36
C CYS A 65 -13.17 18.13 9.54
N CYS A 66 -13.96 19.16 9.19
CA CYS A 66 -13.65 20.58 9.37
C CYS A 66 -14.96 21.34 9.69
N GLY A 67 -15.40 21.34 10.95
CA GLY A 67 -16.64 22.02 11.33
C GLY A 67 -16.86 22.23 12.82
N ASN A 68 -15.99 23.02 13.47
CA ASN A 68 -16.34 24.11 14.42
C ASN A 68 -15.18 24.44 15.37
N ASN A 69 -14.67 25.67 15.23
CA ASN A 69 -14.07 26.52 16.29
C ASN A 69 -13.52 25.85 17.56
N SER A 70 -12.47 25.06 17.46
CA SER A 70 -11.46 25.01 18.53
C SER A 70 -10.11 24.61 17.95
N SER A 71 -9.16 25.53 18.09
CA SER A 71 -7.72 25.41 17.87
C SER A 71 -7.20 23.98 17.66
N CYS A 72 -6.84 23.62 16.43
CA CYS A 72 -6.00 22.45 16.18
C CYS A 72 -4.55 22.78 16.56
N CYS A 73 -4.05 22.07 17.57
CA CYS A 73 -2.64 21.98 17.93
C CYS A 73 -1.88 21.05 16.98
#